data_AF-A0A3M6Z2P2-F1
#
_entry.id   AF-A0A3M6Z2P2-F1
#
_cell.length_a   1.000
_cell.length_b   1.000
_cell.length_c   1.000
_cell.angle_alpha   90.00
_cell.angle_beta   90.00
_cell.angle_gamma   90.00
#
_symmetry.space_group_name_H-M   'P 1'
#
loop_
_entity.id
_entity.type
_entity.pdbx_description
1 polymer ?
#
loop_
_entity_poly.entity_id
_entity_poly.type
_entity_poly.pdbx_seq_one_letter_code
_entity_poly.pdbx_strand_id
1 'polypeptide(L)'
;LIASIGLIPVYISLAEKIRKYPTSGGQYHWVAALAPPKIRRGLSFYCGFVLAFTWMTFLAANVWLGSLSIAAVVLIHTGEYDIEWAFLIAVCMQLLSLAVNVTWGKHMNTIETISVVLHLVTLLLLVGLLVFARATDTVSTSFVFSTDTGWSFNMGIALDVVYAATTLSGFDCASHLAEDTVNPSKRVPKSLLWTISLNMTACIICAVLVGLAAGNVGDLFGGSFGLSGHPFGAIIQMISNAARGRKDLASAPFGLFASILMICSINATAAASRMAFSLIRDDRNSAVSRLMSTDLERQTVSRITIVLTALSPLLTLWIKL
;
A
#
# COMPACT_ATOMS: atom_id res chain seq x y z
N LEU A 1 17.49 -2.98 -4.05
CA LEU A 1 18.60 -2.01 -4.14
C LEU A 1 18.39 -0.98 -5.25
N ILE A 2 18.27 -1.37 -6.52
CA ILE A 2 18.06 -0.44 -7.65
C ILE A 2 16.85 0.48 -7.41
N ALA A 3 15.68 -0.10 -7.13
CA ALA A 3 14.47 0.68 -6.83
C ALA A 3 14.66 1.65 -5.65
N SER A 4 15.31 1.17 -4.58
CA SER A 4 15.52 1.96 -3.37
C SER A 4 16.44 3.16 -3.62
N ILE A 5 17.54 2.96 -4.34
CA ILE A 5 18.46 4.05 -4.72
C ILE A 5 17.76 5.04 -5.67
N GLY A 6 16.96 4.54 -6.61
CA GLY A 6 16.21 5.38 -7.56
C GLY A 6 15.15 6.26 -6.89
N LEU A 7 14.52 5.78 -5.82
CA LEU A 7 13.46 6.51 -5.11
C LEU A 7 13.98 7.54 -4.11
N ILE A 8 15.20 7.40 -3.58
CA ILE A 8 15.77 8.35 -2.61
C ILE A 8 15.78 9.79 -3.14
N PRO A 9 16.30 10.10 -4.35
CA PRO A 9 16.25 11.45 -4.91
C PRO A 9 14.83 11.99 -5.08
N VAL A 10 13.87 11.12 -5.41
CA VAL A 10 12.46 11.49 -5.53
C VAL A 10 11.93 11.98 -4.18
N TYR A 11 12.15 11.21 -3.11
CA TYR A 11 11.70 11.59 -1.77
C TYR A 11 12.44 12.80 -1.20
N ILE A 12 13.71 13.00 -1.53
CA ILE A 12 14.45 14.22 -1.19
C ILE A 12 13.80 15.43 -1.88
N SER A 13 13.52 15.35 -3.18
CA SER A 13 12.86 16.44 -3.92
C SER A 13 11.47 16.74 -3.37
N LEU A 14 10.68 15.71 -3.01
CA LEU A 14 9.38 15.88 -2.36
C LEU A 14 9.51 16.58 -1.00
N ALA A 15 10.47 16.14 -0.18
CA ALA A 15 10.73 16.72 1.14
C ALA A 15 11.10 18.21 1.04
N GLU A 16 11.92 18.61 0.06
CA GLU A 16 12.26 20.02 -0.20
C GLU A 16 11.04 20.85 -0.59
N LYS A 17 10.18 20.32 -1.47
CA LYS A 17 8.94 21.00 -1.88
C LYS A 17 8.00 21.20 -0.70
N ILE A 18 7.80 20.18 0.13
CA ILE A 18 6.94 20.24 1.31
C ILE A 18 7.47 21.23 2.35
N ARG A 19 8.79 21.35 2.52
CA ARG A 19 9.37 22.38 3.40
C ARG A 19 8.90 23.78 3.02
N LYS A 20 8.85 24.07 1.71
CA LYS A 20 8.48 25.38 1.16
C LYS A 20 6.96 25.57 1.01
N TYR A 21 6.25 24.52 0.63
CA TYR A 21 4.81 24.54 0.31
C TYR A 21 4.07 23.37 1.00
N PRO A 22 3.83 23.44 2.32
CA PRO A 22 3.19 22.39 3.09
C PRO A 22 1.66 22.41 2.91
N THR A 23 1.18 22.01 1.74
CA THR A 23 -0.25 22.05 1.39
C THR A 23 -0.80 20.65 1.17
N SER A 24 -2.04 20.39 1.57
CA SER A 24 -2.68 19.07 1.35
C SER A 24 -2.91 18.74 -0.13
N GLY A 25 -2.91 19.75 -1.01
CA GLY A 25 -2.94 19.58 -2.47
C GLY A 25 -1.68 18.96 -3.06
N GLY A 26 -0.62 18.75 -2.27
CA GLY A 26 0.57 17.98 -2.65
C GLY A 26 1.17 18.37 -4.00
N GLN A 27 1.47 17.37 -4.82
CA GLN A 27 2.14 17.53 -6.11
C GLN A 27 1.37 18.43 -7.09
N TYR A 28 0.04 18.32 -7.11
CA TYR A 28 -0.83 19.18 -7.92
C TYR A 28 -0.57 20.66 -7.65
N HIS A 29 -0.53 21.03 -6.35
CA HIS A 29 -0.30 22.40 -5.93
C HIS A 29 1.12 22.87 -6.28
N TRP A 30 2.12 22.01 -6.09
CA TRP A 30 3.52 22.37 -6.41
C TRP A 30 3.72 22.59 -7.90
N VAL A 31 3.08 21.78 -8.76
CA VAL A 31 3.11 21.99 -10.20
C VAL A 31 2.41 23.30 -10.56
N ALA A 32 1.24 23.59 -9.97
CA ALA A 32 0.57 24.86 -10.17
C ALA A 32 1.43 26.07 -9.74
N ALA A 33 2.18 25.95 -8.66
CA ALA A 33 3.04 27.03 -8.15
C ALA A 33 4.32 27.23 -8.98
N LEU A 34 4.94 26.15 -9.45
CA LEU A 34 6.27 26.18 -10.05
C LEU A 34 6.26 26.18 -11.59
N ALA A 35 5.19 25.72 -12.23
CA ALA A 35 5.13 25.64 -13.69
C ALA A 35 5.01 27.03 -14.36
N PRO A 36 5.61 27.20 -15.57
CA PRO A 36 5.48 28.43 -16.36
C PRO A 36 4.01 28.78 -16.62
N PRO A 37 3.63 30.07 -16.61
CA PRO A 37 2.22 30.49 -16.69
C PRO A 37 1.44 29.91 -17.89
N LYS A 38 2.09 29.73 -19.04
CA LYS A 38 1.48 29.22 -20.28
C LYS A 38 0.99 27.77 -20.18
N ILE A 39 1.70 26.92 -19.44
CA ILE A 39 1.42 25.47 -19.35
C ILE A 39 0.94 25.04 -17.96
N ARG A 40 0.96 25.95 -16.98
CA ARG A 40 0.63 25.71 -15.58
C ARG A 40 -0.68 24.96 -15.40
N ARG A 41 -1.76 25.44 -16.01
CA ARG A 41 -3.11 24.86 -15.85
C ARG A 41 -3.19 23.43 -16.38
N GLY A 42 -2.60 23.18 -17.56
CA GLY A 42 -2.59 21.84 -18.16
C GLY A 42 -1.76 20.86 -17.36
N LEU A 43 -0.53 21.25 -16.97
CA LEU A 43 0.36 20.40 -16.18
C LEU A 43 -0.17 20.13 -14.77
N SER A 44 -0.74 21.14 -14.10
CA SER A 44 -1.31 20.94 -12.77
C SER A 44 -2.50 20.00 -12.84
N PHE A 45 -3.45 20.23 -13.78
CA PHE A 45 -4.59 19.34 -13.97
C PHE A 45 -4.15 17.89 -14.25
N TYR A 46 -3.22 17.69 -15.20
CA TYR A 46 -2.70 16.36 -15.52
C TYR A 46 -2.07 15.68 -14.29
N CYS A 47 -1.23 16.42 -13.54
CA CYS A 47 -0.61 15.91 -12.32
C CYS A 47 -1.66 15.52 -11.26
N GLY A 48 -2.65 16.38 -11.01
CA GLY A 48 -3.71 16.08 -10.05
C GLY A 48 -4.59 14.90 -10.49
N PHE A 49 -4.91 14.80 -11.77
CA PHE A 49 -5.68 13.68 -12.33
C PHE A 49 -4.94 12.35 -12.17
N VAL A 50 -3.67 12.28 -12.56
CA VAL A 50 -2.83 11.08 -12.40
C VAL A 50 -2.70 10.70 -10.93
N LEU A 51 -2.53 11.69 -10.04
CA LEU A 51 -2.41 11.44 -8.61
C LEU A 51 -3.72 10.93 -7.99
N ALA A 52 -4.87 11.49 -8.38
CA ALA A 52 -6.18 11.00 -7.93
C ALA A 52 -6.42 9.55 -8.40
N PHE A 53 -6.11 9.26 -9.66
CA PHE A 53 -6.20 7.91 -10.21
C PHE A 53 -5.26 6.93 -9.50
N THR A 54 -4.03 7.35 -9.21
CA THR A 54 -3.05 6.55 -8.46
C THR A 54 -3.57 6.18 -7.07
N TRP A 55 -4.15 7.13 -6.33
CA TRP A 55 -4.69 6.81 -5.00
C TRP A 55 -5.92 5.89 -5.05
N MET A 56 -6.72 5.97 -6.12
CA MET A 56 -7.83 5.04 -6.36
C MET A 56 -7.33 3.61 -6.66
N THR A 57 -6.27 3.45 -7.47
CA THR A 57 -5.70 2.13 -7.74
C THR A 57 -4.98 1.55 -6.54
N PHE A 58 -4.31 2.38 -5.73
CA PHE A 58 -3.75 1.96 -4.44
C PHE A 58 -4.83 1.43 -3.48
N LEU A 59 -5.97 2.11 -3.40
CA LEU A 59 -7.11 1.64 -2.63
C LEU A 59 -7.57 0.25 -3.10
N ALA A 60 -7.74 0.06 -4.42
CA ALA A 60 -8.10 -1.22 -5.02
C ALA A 60 -7.11 -2.34 -4.66
N ALA A 61 -5.81 -2.04 -4.79
CA ALA A 61 -4.74 -2.98 -4.49
C ALA A 61 -4.72 -3.36 -2.99
N ASN A 62 -4.91 -2.39 -2.09
CA ASN A 62 -4.92 -2.63 -0.65
C ASN A 62 -6.06 -3.54 -0.21
N VAL A 63 -7.29 -3.29 -0.69
CA VAL A 63 -8.44 -4.14 -0.34
C VAL A 63 -8.30 -5.55 -0.92
N TRP A 64 -7.73 -5.67 -2.12
CA TRP A 64 -7.47 -6.97 -2.75
C TRP A 64 -6.40 -7.75 -1.98
N LEU A 65 -5.24 -7.17 -1.70
CA LEU A 65 -4.19 -7.80 -0.90
C LEU A 65 -4.66 -8.13 0.52
N GLY A 66 -5.49 -7.27 1.11
CA GLY A 66 -6.08 -7.50 2.43
C GLY A 66 -7.00 -8.71 2.42
N SER A 67 -7.83 -8.83 1.38
CA SER A 67 -8.71 -9.97 1.20
C SER A 67 -7.95 -11.28 0.97
N LEU A 68 -6.87 -11.28 0.19
CA LEU A 68 -5.98 -12.43 0.01
C LEU A 68 -5.27 -12.79 1.32
N SER A 69 -4.95 -11.80 2.15
CA SER A 69 -4.37 -12.06 3.48
C SER A 69 -5.37 -12.74 4.40
N ILE A 70 -6.66 -12.37 4.35
CA ILE A 70 -7.72 -13.07 5.09
C ILE A 70 -7.97 -14.47 4.50
N ALA A 71 -7.99 -14.60 3.17
CA ALA A 71 -8.14 -15.89 2.50
C ALA A 71 -6.99 -16.85 2.84
N ALA A 72 -5.76 -16.35 3.03
CA ALA A 72 -4.64 -17.13 3.52
C ALA A 72 -4.89 -17.70 4.92
N VAL A 73 -5.50 -16.92 5.83
CA VAL A 73 -5.90 -17.40 7.17
C VAL A 73 -6.93 -18.52 7.04
N VAL A 74 -7.94 -18.36 6.20
CA VAL A 74 -8.96 -19.39 5.95
C VAL A 74 -8.32 -20.66 5.39
N LEU A 75 -7.45 -20.53 4.39
CA LEU A 75 -6.74 -21.64 3.77
C LEU A 75 -5.88 -22.41 4.77
N ILE A 76 -5.16 -21.73 5.68
CA ILE A 76 -4.34 -22.40 6.72
C ILE A 76 -5.20 -23.25 7.66
N HIS A 77 -6.40 -22.77 7.99
CA HIS A 77 -7.28 -23.45 8.94
C HIS A 77 -8.12 -24.56 8.31
N THR A 78 -8.70 -24.29 7.14
CA THR A 78 -9.69 -25.15 6.47
C THR A 78 -9.10 -26.00 5.35
N GLY A 79 -8.00 -25.58 4.74
CA GLY A 79 -7.45 -26.19 3.53
C GLY A 79 -8.12 -25.74 2.23
N GLU A 80 -9.10 -24.82 2.30
CA GLU A 80 -9.87 -24.37 1.15
C GLU A 80 -9.53 -22.92 0.78
N TYR A 81 -9.41 -22.67 -0.53
CA TYR A 81 -9.27 -21.33 -1.10
C TYR A 81 -10.26 -21.16 -2.23
N ASP A 82 -10.96 -20.03 -2.21
CA ASP A 82 -11.89 -19.61 -3.25
C ASP A 82 -11.69 -18.11 -3.51
N ILE A 83 -11.47 -17.80 -4.78
CA ILE A 83 -11.27 -16.43 -5.25
C ILE A 83 -12.55 -15.58 -5.14
N GLU A 84 -13.73 -16.18 -5.20
CA GLU A 84 -15.01 -15.47 -5.07
C GLU A 84 -15.24 -15.00 -3.63
N TRP A 85 -14.89 -15.83 -2.65
CA TRP A 85 -14.90 -15.42 -1.24
C TRP A 85 -13.89 -14.32 -0.95
N ALA A 86 -12.67 -14.41 -1.51
CA ALA A 86 -11.69 -13.33 -1.41
C ALA A 86 -12.23 -12.01 -2.02
N PHE A 87 -12.89 -12.08 -3.17
CA PHE A 87 -13.53 -10.91 -3.79
C PHE A 87 -14.60 -10.28 -2.89
N LEU A 88 -15.50 -11.08 -2.30
CA LEU A 88 -16.52 -10.57 -1.37
C LEU A 88 -15.89 -9.90 -0.15
N ILE A 89 -14.81 -10.47 0.39
CA ILE A 89 -14.05 -9.86 1.48
C ILE A 89 -13.46 -8.51 1.06
N ALA A 90 -12.90 -8.39 -0.14
CA ALA A 90 -12.36 -7.13 -0.67
C ALA A 90 -13.46 -6.05 -0.76
N VAL A 91 -14.66 -6.41 -1.23
CA VAL A 91 -15.82 -5.50 -1.26
C VAL A 91 -16.21 -5.07 0.16
N CYS A 92 -16.27 -6.00 1.11
CA CYS A 92 -16.55 -5.68 2.51
C CYS A 92 -15.51 -4.73 3.12
N MET A 93 -14.22 -4.96 2.87
CA MET A 93 -13.14 -4.05 3.29
C MET A 93 -13.29 -2.66 2.68
N GLN A 94 -13.65 -2.58 1.39
CA GLN A 94 -13.89 -1.30 0.72
C GLN A 94 -15.06 -0.52 1.34
N LEU A 95 -16.18 -1.20 1.62
CA LEU A 95 -17.35 -0.61 2.26
C LEU A 95 -17.05 -0.18 3.70
N LEU A 96 -16.27 -0.96 4.44
CA LEU A 96 -15.82 -0.60 5.78
C LEU A 96 -14.94 0.65 5.75
N SER A 97 -14.02 0.74 4.78
CA SER A 97 -13.15 1.91 4.59
C SER A 97 -13.97 3.19 4.35
N LEU A 98 -15.00 3.08 3.50
CA LEU A 98 -15.95 4.15 3.25
C LEU A 98 -16.71 4.54 4.53
N ALA A 99 -17.26 3.56 5.25
CA ALA A 99 -18.01 3.80 6.48
C ALA A 99 -17.17 4.54 7.53
N VAL A 100 -15.92 4.12 7.72
CA VAL A 100 -14.98 4.77 8.66
C VAL A 100 -14.67 6.21 8.24
N ASN A 101 -14.42 6.46 6.95
CA ASN A 101 -14.15 7.82 6.46
C ASN A 101 -15.35 8.76 6.61
N VAL A 102 -16.58 8.26 6.41
CA VAL A 102 -17.81 9.06 6.53
C VAL A 102 -18.18 9.35 7.99
N THR A 103 -17.91 8.42 8.91
CA THR A 103 -18.39 8.49 10.31
C THR A 103 -17.31 8.88 11.31
N TRP A 104 -16.05 8.55 11.06
CA TRP A 104 -14.98 8.51 12.07
C TRP A 104 -13.73 9.32 11.73
N GLY A 105 -13.79 10.21 10.73
CA GLY A 105 -12.68 11.06 10.31
C GLY A 105 -11.98 11.86 11.42
N LYS A 106 -12.66 12.14 12.54
CA LYS A 106 -12.08 12.85 13.70
C LYS A 106 -11.11 12.01 14.53
N HIS A 107 -11.16 10.68 14.43
CA HIS A 107 -10.33 9.75 15.21
C HIS A 107 -9.16 9.16 14.42
N MET A 108 -8.86 9.70 13.23
CA MET A 108 -7.81 9.18 12.34
C MET A 108 -6.44 9.07 13.04
N ASN A 109 -6.08 10.04 13.90
CA ASN A 109 -4.81 9.98 14.63
C ASN A 109 -4.68 8.75 15.56
N THR A 110 -5.79 8.29 16.14
CA THR A 110 -5.80 7.07 16.97
C THR A 110 -5.59 5.83 16.10
N ILE A 111 -6.25 5.77 14.94
CA ILE A 111 -6.09 4.67 13.98
C ILE A 111 -4.63 4.59 13.49
N GLU A 112 -4.00 5.73 13.19
CA GLU A 112 -2.58 5.78 12.80
C GLU A 112 -1.65 5.28 13.91
N THR A 113 -1.93 5.64 15.16
CA THR A 113 -1.12 5.17 16.30
C THR A 113 -1.21 3.65 16.45
N ILE A 114 -2.41 3.08 16.31
CA ILE A 114 -2.62 1.62 16.32
C ILE A 114 -1.90 0.98 15.14
N SER A 115 -1.95 1.59 13.96
CA SER A 115 -1.28 1.11 12.74
C SER A 115 0.22 0.91 12.97
N VAL A 116 0.90 1.88 13.58
CA VAL A 116 2.35 1.78 13.86
C VAL A 116 2.65 0.59 14.77
N VAL A 117 1.85 0.37 15.82
CA VAL A 117 2.02 -0.78 16.71
C VAL A 117 1.81 -2.10 15.96
N LEU A 118 0.75 -2.20 15.15
CA LEU A 118 0.48 -3.38 14.33
C LEU A 118 1.62 -3.66 13.35
N HIS A 119 2.17 -2.64 12.69
CA HIS A 119 3.31 -2.80 11.79
C HIS A 119 4.53 -3.36 12.50
N LEU A 120 4.89 -2.80 13.67
CA LEU A 120 6.05 -3.27 14.44
C LEU A 120 5.87 -4.71 14.92
N VAL A 121 4.69 -5.04 15.45
CA VAL A 121 4.37 -6.42 15.90
C VAL A 121 4.43 -7.39 14.72
N THR A 122 3.86 -7.03 13.57
CA THR A 122 3.86 -7.87 12.37
C THR A 122 5.29 -8.09 11.86
N LEU A 123 6.10 -7.03 11.80
CA LEU A 123 7.49 -7.13 11.36
C LEU A 123 8.31 -8.02 12.29
N LEU A 124 8.20 -7.85 13.61
CA LEU A 124 8.92 -8.67 14.58
C LEU A 124 8.47 -10.13 14.53
N LEU A 125 7.17 -10.38 14.39
CA LEU A 125 6.63 -11.73 14.24
C LEU A 125 7.14 -12.39 12.96
N LEU A 126 7.07 -11.69 11.83
CA LEU A 126 7.54 -12.20 10.54
C LEU A 126 9.03 -12.50 10.56
N VAL A 127 9.85 -11.56 11.05
CA VAL A 127 11.30 -11.77 11.20
C VAL A 127 11.60 -12.93 12.13
N GLY A 128 10.91 -13.02 13.28
CA GLY A 128 11.04 -14.14 14.20
C GLY A 128 10.72 -15.48 13.51
N LEU A 129 9.59 -15.56 12.82
CA LEU A 129 9.21 -16.75 12.06
C LEU A 129 10.27 -17.11 11.03
N LEU A 130 10.73 -16.17 10.21
CA LEU A 130 11.73 -16.42 9.17
C LEU A 130 13.10 -16.84 9.74
N VAL A 131 13.53 -16.25 10.86
CA VAL A 131 14.80 -16.62 11.52
C VAL A 131 14.72 -18.02 12.11
N PHE A 132 13.59 -18.37 12.74
CA PHE A 132 13.38 -19.69 13.33
C PHE A 132 12.83 -20.73 12.34
N ALA A 133 12.54 -20.33 11.10
CA ALA A 133 11.95 -21.15 10.03
C ALA A 133 12.87 -22.26 9.50
N ARG A 134 14.14 -22.33 9.93
CA ARG A 134 15.20 -23.13 9.30
C ARG A 134 14.68 -24.42 8.66
N ALA A 135 14.64 -24.39 7.33
CA ALA A 135 14.15 -25.49 6.49
C ALA A 135 15.10 -26.70 6.50
N THR A 136 16.38 -26.51 6.84
CA THR A 136 17.43 -27.54 6.86
C THR A 136 18.53 -27.21 7.87
N ASP A 137 19.29 -28.23 8.31
CA ASP A 137 20.48 -28.08 9.17
C ASP A 137 21.65 -27.36 8.46
N THR A 138 21.56 -27.17 7.14
CA THR A 138 22.53 -26.48 6.31
C THR A 138 21.89 -25.27 5.62
N VAL A 139 22.41 -24.08 5.92
CA VAL A 139 22.03 -22.83 5.23
C VAL A 139 22.87 -22.75 3.95
N SER A 140 22.28 -23.05 2.79
CA SER A 140 22.93 -22.72 1.52
C SER A 140 22.63 -21.28 1.13
N THR A 141 23.66 -20.45 1.04
CA THR A 141 23.56 -19.08 0.52
C THR A 141 23.47 -19.02 -1.00
N SER A 142 23.68 -20.16 -1.69
CA SER A 142 23.64 -20.23 -3.15
C SER A 142 22.29 -19.79 -3.73
N PHE A 143 21.21 -20.03 -2.99
CA PHE A 143 19.86 -19.64 -3.41
C PHE A 143 19.62 -18.12 -3.24
N VAL A 144 20.17 -17.50 -2.19
CA VAL A 144 20.01 -16.05 -1.92
C VAL A 144 20.52 -15.19 -3.08
N PHE A 145 21.56 -15.66 -3.77
CA PHE A 145 22.15 -14.97 -4.91
C PHE A 145 21.89 -15.67 -6.24
N SER A 146 20.95 -16.62 -6.27
CA SER A 146 20.53 -17.27 -7.51
C SER A 146 19.83 -16.27 -8.42
N THR A 147 20.15 -16.33 -9.71
CA THR A 147 19.45 -15.54 -10.75
C THR A 147 18.42 -16.37 -11.50
N ASP A 148 18.27 -17.65 -11.15
CA ASP A 148 17.31 -18.56 -11.74
C ASP A 148 15.93 -18.32 -11.15
N THR A 149 15.16 -17.49 -11.83
CA THR A 149 13.81 -17.06 -11.44
C THR A 149 12.72 -17.69 -12.31
N GLY A 150 13.10 -18.55 -13.27
CA GLY A 150 12.21 -19.01 -14.35
C GLY A 150 11.94 -17.98 -15.45
N TRP A 151 12.46 -16.75 -15.30
CA TRP A 151 12.39 -15.68 -16.30
C TRP A 151 13.77 -15.41 -16.90
N SER A 152 13.80 -14.80 -18.09
CA SER A 152 15.06 -14.24 -18.60
C SER A 152 15.64 -13.24 -17.60
N PHE A 153 16.97 -13.18 -17.48
CA PHE A 153 17.66 -12.31 -16.52
C PHE A 153 17.16 -10.86 -16.54
N ASN A 154 16.98 -10.28 -17.73
CA ASN A 154 16.49 -8.91 -17.88
C ASN A 154 15.03 -8.74 -17.43
N MET A 155 14.18 -9.74 -17.70
CA MET A 155 12.79 -9.72 -17.29
C MET A 155 12.65 -9.88 -15.77
N GLY A 156 13.43 -10.77 -15.16
CA GLY A 156 13.48 -10.93 -13.70
C GLY A 156 13.85 -9.62 -13.00
N ILE A 157 14.92 -8.95 -13.46
CA ILE A 157 15.31 -7.63 -12.93
C ILE A 157 14.19 -6.60 -13.10
N ALA A 158 13.54 -6.54 -14.27
CA ALA A 158 12.48 -5.58 -14.53
C ALA A 158 11.29 -5.79 -13.58
N LEU A 159 10.86 -7.04 -13.37
CA LEU A 159 9.79 -7.40 -12.44
C LEU A 159 10.16 -7.02 -11.00
N ASP A 160 11.36 -7.40 -10.55
CA ASP A 160 11.84 -7.11 -9.20
C ASP A 160 11.91 -5.61 -8.92
N VAL A 161 12.37 -4.81 -9.88
CA VAL A 161 12.42 -3.35 -9.76
C VAL A 161 11.02 -2.77 -9.63
N VAL A 162 10.06 -3.24 -10.42
CA VAL A 162 8.67 -2.77 -10.36
C VAL A 162 8.06 -3.08 -9.00
N TYR A 163 8.10 -4.35 -8.54
CA TYR A 163 7.52 -4.73 -7.25
C TYR A 163 8.20 -4.05 -6.06
N ALA A 164 9.53 -3.92 -6.08
CA ALA A 164 10.26 -3.21 -5.03
C ALA A 164 9.94 -1.70 -5.05
N ALA A 165 9.81 -1.09 -6.22
CA ALA A 165 9.44 0.32 -6.34
C ALA A 165 8.02 0.57 -5.83
N THR A 166 7.06 -0.29 -6.18
CA THR A 166 5.68 -0.22 -5.67
C THR A 166 5.64 -0.34 -4.15
N THR A 167 6.43 -1.24 -3.57
CA THR A 167 6.52 -1.44 -2.11
C THR A 167 7.08 -0.22 -1.38
N LEU A 168 7.96 0.56 -2.03
CA LEU A 168 8.60 1.76 -1.48
C LEU A 168 7.93 3.06 -1.95
N SER A 169 6.71 2.98 -2.47
CA SER A 169 5.92 4.12 -2.97
C SER A 169 4.77 4.49 -2.02
N GLY A 170 4.19 5.67 -2.22
CA GLY A 170 3.01 6.14 -1.48
C GLY A 170 3.31 6.83 -0.15
N PHE A 171 4.57 7.08 0.21
CA PHE A 171 4.88 7.81 1.45
C PHE A 171 4.51 9.29 1.38
N ASP A 172 4.29 9.83 0.17
CA ASP A 172 3.75 11.17 -0.06
C ASP A 172 2.31 11.34 0.46
N CYS A 173 1.65 10.25 0.90
CA CYS A 173 0.41 10.32 1.69
C CYS A 173 0.50 11.30 2.86
N ALA A 174 1.66 11.38 3.52
CA ALA A 174 1.89 12.29 4.64
C ALA A 174 1.76 13.77 4.24
N SER A 175 1.96 14.10 2.96
CA SER A 175 1.77 15.46 2.44
C SER A 175 0.29 15.84 2.32
N HIS A 176 -0.60 14.88 2.09
CA HIS A 176 -2.04 15.12 2.00
C HIS A 176 -2.68 15.44 3.37
N LEU A 177 -1.98 15.10 4.45
CA LEU A 177 -2.31 15.43 5.84
C LEU A 177 -1.54 16.64 6.37
N ALA A 178 -0.83 17.38 5.51
CA ALA A 178 0.00 18.50 5.94
C ALA A 178 -0.79 19.59 6.68
N GLU A 179 -2.01 19.91 6.24
CA GLU A 179 -2.86 20.93 6.89
C GLU A 179 -3.33 20.51 8.29
N ASP A 180 -3.42 19.20 8.54
CA ASP A 180 -3.82 18.61 9.83
C ASP A 180 -2.60 18.33 10.75
N THR A 181 -1.38 18.61 10.27
CA THR A 181 -0.12 18.30 10.96
C THR A 181 0.47 19.52 11.65
N VAL A 182 0.87 19.39 12.92
CA VAL A 182 1.60 20.46 13.64
C VAL A 182 2.99 20.67 13.03
N ASN A 183 3.31 21.90 12.60
CA ASN A 183 4.58 22.27 11.96
C ASN A 183 4.94 21.40 10.72
N PRO A 184 4.08 21.39 9.69
CA PRO A 184 4.18 20.44 8.59
C PRO A 184 5.45 20.62 7.76
N SER A 185 5.91 21.86 7.55
CA SER A 185 7.19 22.16 6.87
C SER A 185 8.42 21.54 7.52
N LYS A 186 8.36 21.11 8.79
CA LYS A 186 9.49 20.45 9.47
C LYS A 186 9.24 18.97 9.70
N ARG A 187 8.01 18.59 10.10
CA ARG A 187 7.68 17.23 10.49
C ARG A 187 7.47 16.29 9.30
N VAL A 188 6.70 16.72 8.29
CA VAL A 188 6.38 15.88 7.13
C VAL A 188 7.64 15.52 6.31
N PRO A 189 8.56 16.46 5.99
CA PRO A 189 9.81 16.15 5.30
C PRO A 189 10.69 15.15 6.05
N LYS A 190 10.79 15.29 7.39
CA LYS A 190 11.55 14.33 8.22
C LYS A 190 10.90 12.96 8.22
N SER A 191 9.57 12.91 8.33
CA SER A 191 8.80 11.67 8.29
C SER A 191 9.05 10.91 6.98
N LEU A 192 8.99 11.59 5.83
CA LEU A 192 9.27 11.00 4.52
C LEU A 192 10.65 10.34 4.44
N LEU A 193 11.70 11.09 4.83
CA LEU A 193 13.08 10.61 4.75
C LEU A 193 13.36 9.46 5.71
N TRP A 194 12.80 9.49 6.92
CA TRP A 194 12.88 8.36 7.85
C TRP A 194 12.12 7.14 7.35
N THR A 195 10.92 7.35 6.81
CA THR A 195 10.07 6.28 6.29
C THR A 195 10.77 5.52 5.15
N ILE A 196 11.27 6.22 4.14
CA ILE A 196 11.99 5.55 3.03
C ILE A 196 13.25 4.82 3.52
N SER A 197 14.01 5.41 4.43
CA SER A 197 15.27 4.82 4.93
C SER A 197 15.03 3.56 5.75
N LEU A 198 14.06 3.61 6.67
CA LEU A 198 13.71 2.47 7.53
C LEU A 198 13.07 1.33 6.71
N ASN A 199 12.13 1.65 5.81
CA ASN A 199 11.47 0.63 4.99
C ASN A 199 12.41 0.02 3.95
N MET A 200 13.33 0.79 3.36
CA MET A 200 14.39 0.26 2.50
C MET A 200 15.23 -0.79 3.26
N THR A 201 15.66 -0.44 4.48
CA THR A 201 16.48 -1.34 5.30
C THR A 201 15.70 -2.61 5.67
N ALA A 202 14.45 -2.46 6.12
CA ALA A 202 13.58 -3.59 6.46
C ALA A 202 13.31 -4.50 5.24
N CYS A 203 13.09 -3.92 4.05
CA CYS A 203 12.87 -4.66 2.81
C CYS A 203 14.08 -5.53 2.44
N ILE A 204 15.31 -4.98 2.54
CA ILE A 204 16.54 -5.74 2.28
C ILE A 204 16.70 -6.89 3.28
N ILE A 205 16.49 -6.61 4.57
CA ILE A 205 16.58 -7.63 5.62
C ILE A 205 15.56 -8.75 5.37
N CYS A 206 14.30 -8.39 5.10
CA CYS A 206 13.26 -9.39 4.84
C CYS A 206 13.53 -10.20 3.57
N ALA A 207 14.01 -9.57 2.49
CA ALA A 207 14.36 -10.28 1.26
C ALA A 207 15.46 -11.33 1.48
N VAL A 208 16.52 -10.97 2.23
CA VAL A 208 17.58 -11.91 2.60
C VAL A 208 17.04 -13.03 3.49
N LEU A 209 16.23 -12.71 4.50
CA LEU A 209 15.63 -13.72 5.38
C LEU A 209 14.71 -14.68 4.63
N VAL A 210 13.90 -14.19 3.70
CA VAL A 210 13.07 -15.04 2.82
C VAL A 210 13.96 -15.94 1.97
N GLY A 211 15.02 -15.41 1.35
CA GLY A 211 15.96 -16.23 0.58
C GLY A 211 16.62 -17.32 1.43
N LEU A 212 17.00 -17.02 2.66
CA LEU A 212 17.59 -17.99 3.59
C LEU A 212 16.56 -19.03 4.09
N ALA A 213 15.29 -18.64 4.24
CA ALA A 213 14.22 -19.51 4.74
C ALA A 213 13.58 -20.36 3.63
N ALA A 214 13.60 -19.88 2.38
CA ALA A 214 12.90 -20.52 1.26
C ALA A 214 13.48 -21.88 0.87
N GLY A 215 14.79 -22.09 1.02
CA GLY A 215 15.45 -23.34 0.63
C GLY A 215 15.27 -23.62 -0.86
N ASN A 216 14.60 -24.72 -1.21
CA ASN A 216 14.25 -25.06 -2.59
C ASN A 216 12.87 -24.48 -2.94
N VAL A 217 12.85 -23.55 -3.90
CA VAL A 217 11.62 -22.90 -4.38
C VAL A 217 10.61 -23.89 -4.96
N GLY A 218 11.09 -24.97 -5.60
CA GLY A 218 10.22 -26.02 -6.12
C GLY A 218 9.35 -26.65 -5.04
N ASP A 219 9.88 -26.82 -3.83
CA ASP A 219 9.15 -27.40 -2.70
C ASP A 219 8.09 -26.44 -2.14
N LEU A 220 8.33 -25.13 -2.24
CA LEU A 220 7.35 -24.12 -1.83
C LEU A 220 6.14 -24.07 -2.77
N PHE A 221 6.38 -24.16 -4.08
CA PHE A 221 5.30 -24.17 -5.07
C PHE A 221 4.63 -25.54 -5.22
N GLY A 222 5.36 -26.63 -4.99
CA GLY A 222 4.84 -28.00 -5.03
C GLY A 222 4.13 -28.45 -3.73
N GLY A 223 4.27 -27.70 -2.65
CA GLY A 223 3.59 -27.98 -1.37
C GLY A 223 2.07 -27.78 -1.44
N SER A 224 1.33 -28.32 -0.47
CA SER A 224 -0.13 -28.26 -0.42
C SER A 224 -0.67 -26.83 -0.53
N PHE A 225 0.01 -25.85 0.08
CA PHE A 225 -0.39 -24.45 -0.03
C PHE A 225 0.07 -23.79 -1.34
N GLY A 226 1.20 -24.21 -1.92
CA GLY A 226 1.65 -23.73 -3.23
C GLY A 226 0.69 -24.14 -4.36
N LEU A 227 0.15 -25.36 -4.28
CA LEU A 227 -0.82 -25.90 -5.24
C LEU A 227 -2.27 -25.44 -5.02
N SER A 228 -2.55 -24.69 -3.95
CA SER A 228 -3.90 -24.22 -3.63
C SER A 228 -4.48 -23.22 -4.63
N GLY A 229 -3.65 -22.67 -5.53
CA GLY A 229 -4.02 -21.55 -6.40
C GLY A 229 -4.01 -20.18 -5.70
N HIS A 230 -3.77 -20.13 -4.39
CA HIS A 230 -3.67 -18.89 -3.65
C HIS A 230 -2.39 -18.11 -4.04
N PRO A 231 -2.44 -16.80 -4.35
CA PRO A 231 -1.26 -16.03 -4.75
C PRO A 231 -0.12 -16.01 -3.71
N PHE A 232 -0.45 -16.11 -2.43
CA PHE A 232 0.52 -16.24 -1.34
C PHE A 232 0.95 -17.69 -1.02
N GLY A 233 0.56 -18.69 -1.82
CA GLY A 233 0.73 -20.11 -1.52
C GLY A 233 2.16 -20.50 -1.10
N ALA A 234 3.18 -20.05 -1.82
CA ALA A 234 4.58 -20.31 -1.49
C ALA A 234 5.02 -19.68 -0.15
N ILE A 235 4.57 -18.44 0.13
CA ILE A 235 4.86 -17.75 1.40
C ILE A 235 4.10 -18.41 2.55
N ILE A 236 2.85 -18.81 2.33
CA ILE A 236 2.05 -19.58 3.31
C ILE A 236 2.74 -20.90 3.61
N GLN A 237 3.23 -21.62 2.59
CA GLN A 237 3.96 -22.86 2.78
C GLN A 237 5.21 -22.65 3.63
N MET A 238 6.01 -21.63 3.32
CA MET A 238 7.23 -21.29 4.06
C MET A 238 6.91 -20.94 5.53
N ILE A 239 5.91 -20.09 5.78
CA ILE A 239 5.51 -19.70 7.14
C ILE A 239 4.91 -20.88 7.91
N SER A 240 4.10 -21.72 7.25
CA SER A 240 3.54 -22.94 7.86
C SER A 240 4.62 -23.93 8.26
N ASN A 241 5.65 -24.11 7.42
CA ASN A 241 6.82 -24.93 7.75
C ASN A 241 7.53 -24.38 9.01
N ALA A 242 7.72 -23.05 9.06
CA ALA A 242 8.33 -22.37 10.21
C ALA A 242 7.51 -22.52 11.50
N ALA A 243 6.18 -22.52 11.39
CA ALA A 243 5.28 -22.61 12.53
C ALA A 243 5.21 -24.01 13.15
N ARG A 244 5.77 -25.04 12.48
CA ARG A 244 5.84 -26.44 12.93
C ARG A 244 4.48 -27.00 13.35
N GLY A 245 3.49 -26.84 12.47
CA GLY A 245 2.12 -27.35 12.66
C GLY A 245 1.19 -26.48 13.52
N ARG A 246 1.69 -25.40 14.14
CA ARG A 246 0.84 -24.44 14.89
C ARG A 246 0.14 -23.49 13.93
N LYS A 247 -1.08 -23.83 13.52
CA LYS A 247 -1.89 -23.04 12.57
C LYS A 247 -2.11 -21.59 13.01
N ASP A 248 -2.35 -21.34 14.30
CA ASP A 248 -2.53 -19.97 14.82
C ASP A 248 -1.29 -19.10 14.60
N LEU A 249 -0.12 -19.66 14.88
CA LEU A 249 1.15 -18.97 14.68
C LEU A 249 1.44 -18.74 13.19
N ALA A 250 1.11 -19.69 12.31
CA ALA A 250 1.27 -19.56 10.86
C ALA A 250 0.33 -18.50 10.26
N SER A 251 -0.90 -18.42 10.77
CA SER A 251 -1.93 -17.51 10.25
C SER A 251 -1.83 -16.07 10.78
N ALA A 252 -1.21 -15.87 11.95
CA ALA A 252 -1.13 -14.57 12.61
C ALA A 252 -0.49 -13.45 11.75
N PRO A 253 0.63 -13.66 11.01
CA PRO A 253 1.19 -12.62 10.14
C PRO A 253 0.21 -12.15 9.07
N PHE A 254 -0.56 -13.08 8.48
CA PHE A 254 -1.54 -12.74 7.44
C PHE A 254 -2.74 -11.98 8.00
N GLY A 255 -3.25 -12.37 9.18
CA GLY A 255 -4.33 -11.64 9.85
C GLY A 255 -3.92 -10.22 10.27
N LEU A 256 -2.70 -10.06 10.79
CA LEU A 256 -2.14 -8.74 11.12
C LEU A 256 -1.90 -7.89 9.86
N PHE A 257 -1.39 -8.50 8.79
CA PHE A 257 -1.19 -7.81 7.52
C PHE A 257 -2.52 -7.36 6.89
N ALA A 258 -3.58 -8.18 6.95
CA ALA A 258 -4.92 -7.79 6.55
C ALA A 258 -5.43 -6.57 7.34
N SER A 259 -5.18 -6.55 8.65
CA SER A 259 -5.57 -5.43 9.54
C SER A 259 -4.82 -4.14 9.18
N ILE A 260 -3.53 -4.25 8.86
CA ILE A 260 -2.73 -3.13 8.34
C ILE A 260 -3.29 -2.62 7.01
N LEU A 261 -3.56 -3.51 6.06
CA LEU A 261 -4.09 -3.15 4.75
C LEU A 261 -5.48 -2.51 4.82
N MET A 262 -6.28 -2.88 5.82
CA MET A 262 -7.54 -2.22 6.13
C MET A 262 -7.31 -0.74 6.51
N ILE A 263 -6.32 -0.45 7.36
CA ILE A 263 -5.95 0.92 7.73
C ILE A 263 -5.39 1.67 6.51
N CYS A 264 -4.53 1.04 5.71
CA CYS A 264 -4.03 1.62 4.46
C CYS A 264 -5.17 1.97 3.48
N SER A 265 -6.22 1.16 3.44
CA SER A 265 -7.42 1.41 2.62
C SER A 265 -8.20 2.64 3.10
N ILE A 266 -8.32 2.81 4.42
CA ILE A 266 -8.91 4.02 5.03
C ILE A 266 -8.14 5.27 4.61
N ASN A 267 -6.80 5.21 4.67
CA ASN A 267 -5.92 6.31 4.29
C ASN A 267 -5.96 6.62 2.79
N ALA A 268 -5.94 5.59 1.94
CA ALA A 268 -6.04 5.77 0.49
C ALA A 268 -7.38 6.39 0.10
N THR A 269 -8.47 6.01 0.78
CA THR A 269 -9.81 6.60 0.58
C THR A 269 -9.81 8.08 0.97
N ALA A 270 -9.20 8.45 2.09
CA ALA A 270 -9.06 9.85 2.52
C ALA A 270 -8.21 10.67 1.54
N ALA A 271 -7.07 10.13 1.07
CA ALA A 271 -6.19 10.80 0.12
C ALA A 271 -6.84 11.00 -1.24
N ALA A 272 -7.42 9.93 -1.82
CA ALA A 272 -8.08 10.00 -3.12
C ALA A 272 -9.28 10.96 -3.11
N SER A 273 -10.07 10.99 -2.03
CA SER A 273 -11.22 11.89 -1.92
C SER A 273 -10.80 13.36 -1.75
N ARG A 274 -9.73 13.65 -0.99
CA ARG A 274 -9.13 15.00 -0.93
C ARG A 274 -8.63 15.47 -2.30
N MET A 275 -7.96 14.58 -3.03
CA MET A 275 -7.44 14.88 -4.37
C MET A 275 -8.58 15.15 -5.36
N ALA A 276 -9.58 14.27 -5.42
CA ALA A 276 -10.76 14.46 -6.26
C ALA A 276 -11.48 15.79 -5.92
N PHE A 277 -11.68 16.09 -4.64
CA PHE A 277 -12.29 17.34 -4.20
C PHE A 277 -11.51 18.57 -4.66
N SER A 278 -10.17 18.56 -4.53
CA SER A 278 -9.32 19.67 -4.98
C SER A 278 -9.41 19.91 -6.49
N LEU A 279 -9.48 18.84 -7.30
CA LEU A 279 -9.67 18.94 -8.74
C LEU A 279 -11.03 19.55 -9.10
N ILE A 280 -12.10 19.11 -8.42
CA ILE A 280 -13.47 19.60 -8.65
C ILE A 280 -13.60 21.08 -8.26
N ARG A 281 -13.03 21.48 -7.12
CA ARG A 281 -13.06 22.87 -6.64
C ARG A 281 -12.34 23.82 -7.59
N ASP A 282 -11.21 23.37 -8.13
CA ASP A 282 -10.36 24.21 -8.97
C ASP A 282 -10.84 24.19 -10.45
N ASP A 283 -11.61 23.19 -10.87
CA ASP A 283 -12.36 23.17 -12.13
C ASP A 283 -13.76 23.81 -11.97
N ARG A 284 -13.80 25.15 -11.92
CA ARG A 284 -15.03 25.94 -11.69
C ARG A 284 -16.13 25.84 -12.77
N ASN A 285 -15.96 25.04 -13.84
CA ASN A 285 -16.84 25.04 -15.02
C ASN A 285 -17.57 23.72 -15.33
N SER A 286 -17.26 22.60 -14.67
CA SER A 286 -17.93 21.32 -14.97
C SER A 286 -19.30 21.19 -14.29
N ALA A 287 -20.23 20.45 -14.92
CA ALA A 287 -21.54 20.11 -14.31
C ALA A 287 -21.38 19.39 -12.95
N VAL A 288 -20.26 18.69 -12.80
CA VAL A 288 -19.78 18.01 -11.59
C VAL A 288 -19.43 19.00 -10.48
N SER A 289 -18.81 20.15 -10.81
CA SER A 289 -18.55 21.23 -9.86
C SER A 289 -19.84 21.83 -9.30
N ARG A 290 -20.89 21.95 -10.13
CA ARG A 290 -22.21 22.48 -9.72
C ARG A 290 -23.01 21.51 -8.85
N LEU A 291 -22.85 20.20 -9.07
CA LEU A 291 -23.51 19.17 -8.25
C LEU A 291 -22.90 19.06 -6.84
N MET A 292 -21.62 19.43 -6.69
CA MET A 292 -20.86 19.29 -5.44
C MET A 292 -20.59 20.62 -4.71
N SER A 293 -21.05 21.75 -5.24
CA SER A 293 -20.79 23.10 -4.69
C SER A 293 -21.69 23.53 -3.53
N THR A 294 -22.61 22.68 -3.05
CA THR A 294 -23.64 23.11 -2.09
C THR A 294 -23.14 23.36 -0.66
N ASP A 295 -21.91 22.97 -0.29
CA ASP A 295 -21.33 23.22 1.04
C ASP A 295 -19.86 23.68 0.98
N LEU A 296 -19.58 24.73 0.20
CA LEU A 296 -18.24 25.33 0.11
C LEU A 296 -17.87 26.19 1.35
N GLU A 297 -18.82 26.49 2.23
CA GLU A 297 -18.57 27.25 3.45
C GLU A 297 -18.31 26.32 4.63
N ARG A 298 -17.01 26.09 4.89
CA ARG A 298 -16.49 25.51 6.14
C ARG A 298 -16.97 24.10 6.47
N GLN A 299 -16.42 23.09 5.79
CA GLN A 299 -15.77 21.90 6.40
C GLN A 299 -15.47 20.85 5.33
N THR A 300 -14.30 20.21 5.47
CA THR A 300 -14.01 18.79 5.16
C THR A 300 -14.62 18.18 3.88
N VAL A 301 -13.76 17.72 2.95
CA VAL A 301 -14.06 16.82 1.81
C VAL A 301 -15.52 16.32 1.77
N SER A 302 -16.29 16.74 0.75
CA SER A 302 -17.70 16.36 0.63
C SER A 302 -17.86 14.85 0.72
N ARG A 303 -18.82 14.38 1.53
CA ARG A 303 -19.15 12.94 1.69
C ARG A 303 -19.42 12.28 0.34
N ILE A 304 -19.96 13.02 -0.62
CA ILE A 304 -20.20 12.57 -1.99
C ILE A 304 -18.88 12.19 -2.68
N THR A 305 -17.83 13.00 -2.52
CA THR A 305 -16.51 12.73 -3.08
C THR A 305 -15.91 11.47 -2.48
N ILE A 306 -16.09 11.25 -1.17
CA ILE A 306 -15.63 10.01 -0.50
C ILE A 306 -16.34 8.78 -1.07
N VAL A 307 -17.67 8.85 -1.25
CA VAL A 307 -18.46 7.75 -1.82
C VAL A 307 -18.04 7.45 -3.25
N LEU A 308 -17.93 8.46 -4.12
CA LEU A 308 -17.52 8.28 -5.51
C LEU A 308 -16.12 7.67 -5.62
N THR A 309 -15.20 8.13 -4.76
CA THR A 309 -13.84 7.60 -4.69
C THR A 309 -13.78 6.16 -4.17
N ALA A 310 -14.60 5.80 -3.19
CA ALA A 310 -14.62 4.44 -2.65
C ALA A 310 -15.28 3.42 -3.60
N LEU A 311 -16.20 3.88 -4.45
CA LEU A 311 -16.91 3.03 -5.41
C LEU A 311 -16.20 2.92 -6.77
N SER A 312 -15.34 3.86 -7.14
CA SER A 312 -14.66 3.81 -8.45
C SER A 312 -13.75 2.59 -8.64
N PRO A 313 -13.04 2.05 -7.62
CA PRO A 313 -12.29 0.81 -7.76
C PRO A 313 -13.20 -0.40 -8.00
N LEU A 314 -14.43 -0.36 -7.50
CA LEU A 314 -15.42 -1.42 -7.72
C LEU A 314 -15.95 -1.40 -9.17
N LEU A 315 -15.94 -0.25 -9.85
CA LEU A 315 -16.26 -0.15 -11.27
C LEU A 315 -15.13 -0.73 -12.15
N THR A 316 -13.88 -0.72 -11.65
CA THR A 316 -12.73 -1.37 -12.31
C THR A 316 -12.60 -2.86 -12.02
N LEU A 317 -13.52 -3.47 -11.25
CA LEU A 317 -13.59 -4.93 -11.06
C LEU A 317 -14.01 -5.72 -12.32
N TRP A 318 -13.84 -5.11 -13.49
CA TRP A 318 -13.62 -5.76 -14.78
C TRP A 318 -12.28 -6.52 -14.87
N ILE A 319 -11.55 -6.69 -13.75
CA ILE A 319 -10.36 -7.56 -13.65
C ILE A 319 -10.76 -9.04 -13.40
N LYS A 320 -12.07 -9.33 -13.31
CA LYS A 320 -12.59 -10.71 -13.36
C LYS A 320 -12.76 -11.25 -14.81
N LEU A 321 -12.34 -10.50 -15.83
CA LEU A 321 -12.34 -10.91 -17.25
C LEU A 321 -10.92 -11.05 -17.78
#